data_AF-A0A7X8WSR6-F1
#
_entry.id   AF-A0A7X8WSR6-F1
#
_cell.length_a   1.000
_cell.length_b   1.000
_cell.length_c   1.000
_cell.angle_alpha   90.00
_cell.angle_beta   90.00
_cell.angle_gamma   90.00
#
_symmetry.space_group_name_H-M   'P 1'
#
loop_
_entity.id
_entity.type
_entity.pdbx_description
1 polymer ?
#
loop_
_entity_poly.entity_id
_entity_poly.type
_entity_poly.pdbx_seq_one_letter_code
_entity_poly.pdbx_strand_id
1 'polypeptide(L)'
;METLETSVKYLFDKEMVQFVKHLEIKTAMFGYDKTDVYKKFKDLLVRARSFCDDAVEKERAKIIDLELQLKELKEAMSMKDQKITHVSSFEEDGAMDEEDDAMEETAAGVASGGSAVAVAAMSTALQEKIDAPSLEPCVEDRQKHERAQEEEKSNVLHQTQNDVARFKERYLAIQEQHVALEDENKTLLSKLDQQSLVFEEMKRTLSDAKEEQELLKEQLSAITQEKEALKEKLETYAEKEEALNYTEAILDEARLEGENIVREARVRAEQELFLYRARHRDEERAHEERVASLKEEKKSLEQECLSYRSYIGQGQNLIHEIKTYVERFDLGDFEGGAPNDALVENEPFKACEDTLAQDQLDAIVLDDQEETTSDDEW
;
A
#
# COMPACT_ATOMS: atom_id res chain seq x y z
N MET A 1 1.95 19.52 -8.14
CA MET A 1 3.06 20.49 -8.05
C MET A 1 2.94 21.19 -6.71
N GLU A 2 3.51 20.61 -5.66
CA GLU A 2 3.70 21.33 -4.40
C GLU A 2 4.70 22.46 -4.68
N THR A 3 4.29 23.69 -4.44
CA THR A 3 5.17 24.84 -4.57
C THR A 3 6.29 24.69 -3.54
N LEU A 4 7.55 24.82 -3.97
CA LEU A 4 8.76 24.73 -3.13
C LEU A 4 8.69 25.53 -1.82
N GLU A 5 7.84 26.56 -1.80
CA GLU A 5 7.52 27.42 -0.65
C GLU A 5 6.81 26.69 0.52
N THR A 6 6.22 25.51 0.27
CA THR A 6 5.51 24.71 1.30
C THR A 6 6.37 23.61 1.91
N SER A 7 7.58 23.36 1.38
CA SER A 7 8.44 22.30 1.89
C SER A 7 8.98 22.66 3.29
N VAL A 8 8.89 21.71 4.22
CA VAL A 8 9.38 21.85 5.61
C VAL A 8 10.86 22.25 5.63
N LYS A 9 11.65 21.74 4.68
CA LYS A 9 13.06 22.08 4.48
C LYS A 9 13.27 23.57 4.16
N TYR A 10 12.46 24.14 3.26
CA TYR A 10 12.55 25.55 2.90
C TYR A 10 12.16 26.47 4.06
N LEU A 11 11.15 26.09 4.85
CA LEU A 11 10.74 26.83 6.04
C LEU A 11 11.79 26.77 7.15
N PHE A 12 12.40 25.60 7.36
CA PHE A 12 13.52 25.40 8.28
C PHE A 12 14.72 26.27 7.90
N ASP A 13 15.16 26.20 6.64
CA ASP A 13 16.28 26.97 6.14
C ASP A 13 16.01 28.48 6.26
N LYS A 14 14.79 28.93 5.97
CA LYS A 14 14.40 30.34 6.11
C LYS A 14 14.49 30.83 7.56
N GLU A 15 14.01 30.05 8.53
CA GLU A 15 14.04 30.45 9.94
C GLU A 15 15.46 30.36 10.53
N MET A 16 16.21 29.31 10.21
CA MET A 16 17.58 29.14 10.68
C MET A 16 18.53 30.17 10.07
N VAL A 17 18.39 30.51 8.78
CA VAL A 17 19.19 31.57 8.14
C VAL A 17 18.88 32.94 8.74
N GLN A 18 17.63 33.22 9.10
CA GLN A 18 17.30 34.45 9.82
C GLN A 18 17.96 34.47 11.21
N PHE A 19 17.92 33.36 11.95
CA PHE A 19 18.51 33.29 13.28
C PHE A 19 20.04 33.43 13.25
N VAL A 20 20.72 32.77 12.29
CA VAL A 20 22.17 32.90 12.07
C VAL A 20 22.57 34.33 11.70
N LYS A 21 21.74 35.07 10.96
CA LYS A 21 22.00 36.49 10.66
C LYS A 21 21.89 37.42 11.88
N HIS A 22 21.14 37.04 12.90
CA HIS A 22 21.00 37.80 14.15
C HIS A 22 21.98 37.35 15.25
N LEU A 23 22.78 36.32 14.97
CA LEU A 23 23.78 35.78 15.88
C LEU A 23 25.05 36.64 15.86
N GLU A 24 25.05 37.73 16.62
CA GLU A 24 26.22 38.61 16.79
C GLU A 24 27.26 37.97 17.73
N ILE A 25 28.18 37.16 17.22
CA ILE A 25 29.23 36.56 18.06
C ILE A 25 30.15 37.65 18.61
N LYS A 26 30.34 37.71 19.94
CA LYS A 26 31.23 38.70 20.55
C LYS A 26 32.68 38.33 20.27
N THR A 27 33.45 39.31 19.78
CA THR A 27 34.90 39.20 19.62
C THR A 27 35.59 39.71 20.89
N ALA A 28 36.38 38.86 21.54
CA ALA A 28 37.36 39.29 22.52
C ALA A 28 38.60 39.83 21.76
N MET A 29 39.45 40.65 22.41
CA MET A 29 40.57 41.38 21.77
C MET A 29 41.56 40.51 20.97
N PHE A 30 41.49 39.17 21.04
CA PHE A 30 42.35 38.24 20.30
C PHE A 30 41.61 37.05 19.65
N GLY A 31 40.28 37.08 19.54
CA GLY A 31 39.48 35.99 18.95
C GLY A 31 38.08 35.89 19.52
N TYR A 32 37.26 34.97 18.99
CA TYR A 32 35.91 34.73 19.53
C TYR A 32 35.98 34.12 20.94
N ASP A 33 35.13 34.59 21.85
CA ASP A 33 35.01 33.96 23.17
C ASP A 33 34.39 32.56 22.99
N LYS A 34 35.16 31.52 23.30
CA LYS A 34 34.74 30.12 23.14
C LYS A 34 33.45 29.82 23.90
N THR A 35 33.23 30.47 25.04
CA THR A 35 32.01 30.25 25.85
C THR A 35 30.79 30.93 25.23
N ASP A 36 30.96 32.11 24.64
CA ASP A 36 29.91 32.82 23.90
C ASP A 36 29.53 32.07 22.61
N VAL A 37 30.53 31.60 21.86
CA VAL A 37 30.33 30.77 20.66
C VAL A 37 29.57 29.49 21.01
N TYR A 38 30.01 28.75 22.03
CA TYR A 38 29.36 27.50 22.42
C TYR A 38 27.91 27.72 22.90
N LYS A 39 27.67 28.77 23.68
CA LYS A 39 26.32 29.12 24.15
C LYS A 39 25.40 29.49 22.99
N LYS A 40 25.90 30.23 22.01
CA LYS A 40 25.17 30.63 20.80
C LYS A 40 24.86 29.45 19.86
N PHE A 41 25.79 28.51 19.72
CA PHE A 41 25.54 27.25 19.01
C PHE A 41 24.52 26.37 19.74
N LYS A 42 24.57 26.33 21.07
CA LYS A 42 23.57 25.63 21.87
C LYS A 42 22.18 26.25 21.70
N ASP A 43 22.07 27.58 21.70
CA ASP A 43 20.80 28.27 21.47
C ASP A 43 20.27 28.02 20.05
N LEU A 44 21.14 27.98 19.04
CA LEU A 44 20.78 27.60 17.66
C LEU A 44 20.23 26.17 17.59
N LEU A 45 20.88 25.21 18.26
CA LEU A 45 20.44 23.81 18.29
C LEU A 45 19.10 23.64 19.00
N VAL A 46 18.88 24.35 20.11
CA VAL A 46 17.60 24.34 20.82
C VAL A 46 16.49 24.94 19.94
N ARG A 47 16.78 26.02 19.20
CA ARG A 47 15.84 26.66 18.26
C ARG A 47 15.50 25.76 17.07
N ALA A 48 16.50 25.08 16.51
CA ALA A 48 16.32 24.12 15.43
C ALA A 48 15.43 22.95 15.88
N ARG A 49 15.67 22.44 17.10
CA ARG A 49 14.86 21.37 17.68
C ARG A 49 13.41 21.80 17.91
N SER A 50 13.17 22.98 18.50
CA SER A 50 11.80 23.46 18.70
C SER A 50 11.06 23.65 17.38
N PHE A 51 11.73 24.12 16.32
CA PHE A 51 11.11 24.24 15.00
C PHE A 51 10.74 22.87 14.41
N CYS A 52 11.62 21.87 14.53
CA CYS A 52 11.32 20.51 14.09
C CYS A 52 10.13 19.92 14.85
N ASP A 53 10.08 20.10 16.16
CA ASP A 53 8.97 19.63 17.01
C ASP A 53 7.64 20.32 16.59
N ASP A 54 7.64 21.65 16.41
CA ASP A 54 6.47 22.41 15.94
C ASP A 54 6.02 22.01 14.53
N ALA A 55 6.96 21.71 13.63
CA ALA A 55 6.65 21.25 12.28
C ALA A 55 6.00 19.85 12.30
N VAL A 56 6.52 18.95 13.13
CA VAL A 56 5.95 17.61 13.32
C VAL A 56 4.56 17.68 13.94
N GLU A 57 4.33 18.55 14.92
CA GLU A 57 3.00 18.75 15.51
C GLU A 57 1.98 19.30 14.49
N LYS A 58 2.38 20.24 13.64
CA LYS A 58 1.51 20.76 12.57
C LYS A 58 1.14 19.70 11.54
N GLU A 59 2.09 18.86 11.12
CA GLU A 59 1.78 17.76 10.20
C GLU A 59 0.91 16.69 10.87
N ARG A 60 1.14 16.38 12.16
CA ARG A 60 0.25 15.50 12.93
C ARG A 60 -1.18 16.05 13.02
N ALA A 61 -1.34 17.36 13.24
CA ALA A 61 -2.66 18.00 13.27
C ALA A 61 -3.37 17.91 11.92
N LYS A 62 -2.66 18.10 10.80
CA LYS A 62 -3.22 17.92 9.45
C LYS A 62 -3.64 16.48 9.17
N ILE A 63 -2.85 15.50 9.61
CA ILE A 63 -3.20 14.08 9.47
C ILE A 63 -4.49 13.78 10.24
N ILE A 64 -4.61 14.24 11.48
CA ILE A 64 -5.82 14.06 12.30
C ILE A 64 -7.05 14.70 11.62
N ASP A 65 -6.90 15.89 11.04
CA ASP A 65 -7.99 16.57 10.33
C ASP A 65 -8.42 15.80 9.06
N LEU A 66 -7.46 15.28 8.29
CA LEU A 66 -7.73 14.44 7.12
C LEU A 66 -8.36 13.08 7.49
N GLU A 67 -7.94 12.47 8.60
CA GLU A 67 -8.57 11.26 9.13
C GLU A 67 -10.02 11.50 9.54
N LEU A 68 -10.31 12.67 10.13
CA LEU A 68 -11.66 13.08 10.50
C LEU A 68 -12.54 13.29 9.26
N GLN A 69 -12.02 13.98 8.23
CA GLN A 69 -12.70 14.14 6.94
C GLN A 69 -12.96 12.79 6.25
N LEU A 70 -12.00 11.86 6.28
CA LEU A 70 -12.19 10.51 5.75
C LEU A 70 -13.27 9.73 6.50
N LYS A 71 -13.36 9.92 7.81
CA LYS A 71 -14.40 9.29 8.63
C LYS A 71 -15.79 9.85 8.30
N GLU A 72 -15.93 11.16 8.21
CA GLU A 72 -17.17 11.82 7.79
C GLU A 72 -17.59 11.39 6.38
N LEU A 73 -16.63 11.26 5.46
CA LEU A 73 -16.89 10.83 4.08
C LEU A 73 -17.32 9.35 4.01
N LYS A 74 -16.74 8.48 4.85
CA LYS A 74 -17.18 7.09 5.02
C LYS A 74 -18.59 7.00 5.60
N GLU A 75 -18.92 7.82 6.60
CA GLU A 75 -20.27 7.87 7.17
C GLU A 75 -21.29 8.39 6.15
N ALA A 76 -20.93 9.40 5.35
CA ALA A 76 -21.76 9.91 4.26
C ALA A 76 -21.98 8.87 3.13
N MET A 77 -20.96 8.09 2.78
CA MET A 77 -21.11 6.98 1.84
C MET A 77 -21.99 5.86 2.43
N SER A 78 -21.77 5.48 3.69
CA SER A 78 -22.63 4.51 4.37
C SER A 78 -24.11 4.94 4.41
N MET A 79 -24.39 6.23 4.60
CA MET A 79 -25.75 6.77 4.55
C MET A 79 -26.34 6.79 3.13
N LYS A 80 -25.50 6.95 2.10
CA LYS A 80 -25.92 6.79 0.71
C LYS A 80 -26.22 5.33 0.37
N ASP A 81 -25.39 4.40 0.80
CA ASP A 81 -25.59 2.96 0.56
C ASP A 81 -26.86 2.46 1.28
N GLN A 82 -27.14 2.96 2.48
CA GLN A 82 -28.41 2.70 3.18
C GLN A 82 -29.62 3.30 2.44
N LYS A 83 -29.49 4.48 1.81
CA LYS A 83 -30.58 5.05 0.99
C LYS A 83 -30.79 4.29 -0.31
N ILE A 84 -29.73 3.80 -0.95
CA ILE A 84 -29.82 3.02 -2.19
C ILE A 84 -30.50 1.67 -1.92
N THR A 85 -30.14 1.01 -0.82
CA THR A 85 -30.79 -0.24 -0.38
C THR A 85 -32.26 -0.05 0.03
N HIS A 86 -32.63 1.11 0.58
CA HIS A 86 -34.02 1.43 0.94
C HIS A 86 -34.90 1.82 -0.28
N VAL A 87 -34.28 2.32 -1.36
CA VAL A 87 -34.96 2.62 -2.64
C VAL A 87 -35.13 1.34 -3.46
N SER A 88 -34.14 0.45 -3.47
CA SER A 88 -34.28 -0.86 -4.13
C SER A 88 -35.31 -1.76 -3.45
N SER A 89 -35.57 -1.60 -2.15
CA SER A 89 -36.61 -2.34 -1.44
C SER A 89 -38.02 -1.73 -1.55
N PHE A 90 -38.19 -0.58 -2.22
CA PHE A 90 -39.48 0.11 -2.35
C PHE A 90 -40.06 0.05 -3.77
N GLU A 91 -39.27 -0.37 -4.77
CA GLU A 91 -39.73 -0.51 -6.16
C GLU A 91 -40.14 -1.95 -6.54
N GLU A 92 -40.05 -2.92 -5.62
CA GLU A 92 -40.37 -4.33 -5.91
C GLU A 92 -41.78 -4.77 -5.45
N ASP A 93 -42.58 -3.88 -4.85
CA ASP A 93 -43.97 -4.16 -4.47
C ASP A 93 -44.91 -3.05 -4.97
N GLY A 94 -45.35 -3.17 -6.22
CA GLY A 94 -46.59 -2.54 -6.68
C GLY A 94 -46.58 -1.92 -8.07
N ALA A 95 -46.87 -2.73 -9.09
CA ALA A 95 -47.66 -2.30 -10.26
C ALA A 95 -48.03 -3.53 -11.13
N MET A 96 -49.19 -4.11 -10.83
CA MET A 96 -50.00 -4.89 -11.78
C MET A 96 -51.17 -3.99 -12.20
N ASP A 97 -51.55 -4.08 -13.49
CA ASP A 97 -52.75 -3.54 -14.17
C ASP A 97 -52.78 -2.00 -14.37
N GLU A 98 -53.17 -1.39 -15.50
CA GLU A 98 -54.00 -1.77 -16.66
C GLU A 98 -53.49 -1.16 -17.99
N GLU A 99 -54.15 -1.60 -19.06
CA GLU A 99 -54.09 -1.34 -20.50
C GLU A 99 -54.02 0.13 -20.98
N ASP A 100 -53.41 0.38 -22.15
CA ASP A 100 -54.14 0.71 -23.40
C ASP A 100 -53.23 1.19 -24.56
N ASP A 101 -53.49 0.60 -25.72
CA ASP A 101 -53.33 0.96 -27.13
C ASP A 101 -52.58 2.24 -27.60
N ALA A 102 -51.68 2.07 -28.58
CA ALA A 102 -51.70 2.78 -29.88
C ALA A 102 -50.58 2.34 -30.86
N MET A 103 -50.97 1.50 -31.83
CA MET A 103 -50.81 1.61 -33.30
C MET A 103 -49.48 1.99 -34.00
N GLU A 104 -49.15 1.12 -34.99
CA GLU A 104 -48.56 1.38 -36.33
C GLU A 104 -47.07 1.79 -36.44
N GLU A 105 -46.26 1.40 -37.43
CA GLU A 105 -46.30 0.51 -38.62
C GLU A 105 -44.82 0.49 -39.09
N THR A 106 -44.15 -0.61 -39.42
CA THR A 106 -43.91 -1.08 -40.81
C THR A 106 -42.70 -2.03 -40.79
N ALA A 107 -42.80 -3.19 -41.45
CA ALA A 107 -41.70 -3.79 -42.22
C ALA A 107 -42.24 -4.91 -43.12
N ALA A 108 -41.99 -4.75 -44.41
CA ALA A 108 -42.25 -5.68 -45.49
C ALA A 108 -41.47 -7.00 -45.37
N GLY A 109 -41.97 -8.09 -45.97
CA GLY A 109 -41.10 -9.26 -46.20
C GLY A 109 -41.72 -10.61 -46.54
N VAL A 110 -42.60 -10.68 -47.54
CA VAL A 110 -42.68 -11.70 -48.62
C VAL A 110 -42.34 -13.19 -48.34
N ALA A 111 -43.39 -14.00 -48.53
CA ALA A 111 -43.48 -15.32 -49.19
C ALA A 111 -42.94 -16.60 -48.54
N SER A 112 -43.80 -17.64 -48.46
CA SER A 112 -43.81 -18.73 -49.47
C SER A 112 -44.50 -20.01 -48.95
N GLY A 113 -45.68 -20.34 -49.52
CA GLY A 113 -45.95 -21.68 -50.07
C GLY A 113 -46.65 -22.75 -49.22
N GLY A 114 -47.81 -23.21 -49.71
CA GLY A 114 -48.30 -24.59 -49.56
C GLY A 114 -49.52 -24.76 -48.64
N SER A 115 -50.76 -24.64 -49.14
CA SER A 115 -51.56 -25.75 -49.72
C SER A 115 -51.93 -26.87 -48.74
N ALA A 116 -53.14 -26.82 -48.18
CA ALA A 116 -54.03 -27.98 -48.13
C ALA A 116 -55.45 -27.57 -47.70
N VAL A 117 -56.41 -28.13 -48.44
CA VAL A 117 -57.85 -28.07 -48.28
C VAL A 117 -58.27 -28.81 -47.00
N ALA A 118 -59.17 -28.22 -46.20
CA ALA A 118 -59.90 -28.94 -45.16
C ALA A 118 -61.41 -28.71 -45.35
N VAL A 119 -62.06 -29.77 -45.83
CA VAL A 119 -63.51 -29.99 -45.86
C VAL A 119 -63.82 -31.04 -44.79
N ALA A 120 -64.71 -30.70 -43.85
CA ALA A 120 -65.60 -31.61 -43.10
C ALA A 120 -66.45 -30.71 -42.17
N ALA A 121 -67.77 -30.54 -42.26
CA ALA A 121 -68.89 -31.48 -42.36
C ALA A 121 -69.00 -32.43 -41.14
N MET A 122 -69.94 -32.12 -40.22
CA MET A 122 -71.00 -32.99 -39.68
C MET A 122 -71.86 -32.12 -38.73
N SER A 123 -73.08 -31.71 -39.13
CA SER A 123 -74.36 -32.47 -39.05
C SER A 123 -74.72 -32.93 -37.64
N THR A 124 -75.36 -32.04 -36.89
CA THR A 124 -76.19 -32.37 -35.73
C THR A 124 -77.56 -32.89 -36.20
N ALA A 125 -77.92 -34.01 -35.62
CA ALA A 125 -79.18 -34.73 -35.75
C ALA A 125 -80.42 -33.91 -35.37
N LEU A 126 -81.56 -34.22 -35.98
CA LEU A 126 -82.77 -34.66 -35.26
C LEU A 126 -83.76 -35.31 -36.23
N GLN A 127 -83.88 -36.63 -36.05
CA GLN A 127 -84.79 -37.53 -36.75
C GLN A 127 -86.21 -37.40 -36.16
N GLU A 128 -87.13 -37.14 -37.08
CA GLU A 128 -88.54 -37.52 -37.17
C GLU A 128 -89.06 -38.56 -36.15
N LYS A 129 -90.09 -38.17 -35.39
CA LYS A 129 -91.00 -39.07 -34.66
C LYS A 129 -92.15 -39.47 -35.58
N ILE A 130 -92.36 -40.78 -35.77
CA ILE A 130 -93.58 -41.34 -36.35
C ILE A 130 -94.34 -42.04 -35.23
N ASP A 131 -95.49 -41.48 -34.87
CA ASP A 131 -96.56 -42.17 -34.14
C ASP A 131 -97.76 -42.30 -35.09
N ALA A 132 -98.21 -43.53 -35.34
CA ALA A 132 -99.55 -43.84 -35.84
C ALA A 132 -100.49 -43.93 -34.62
N PRO A 133 -101.83 -43.66 -34.70
CA PRO A 133 -102.77 -44.60 -35.36
C PRO A 133 -104.13 -44.00 -35.84
N SER A 134 -105.06 -44.90 -36.21
CA SER A 134 -106.55 -44.78 -36.28
C SER A 134 -107.15 -44.46 -37.67
N LEU A 135 -107.78 -45.43 -38.38
CA LEU A 135 -109.24 -45.81 -38.38
C LEU A 135 -110.16 -44.60 -38.72
N GLU A 136 -111.14 -44.57 -39.64
CA GLU A 136 -111.86 -45.54 -40.51
C GLU A 136 -112.74 -44.69 -41.53
N PRO A 137 -113.84 -45.15 -42.20
CA PRO A 137 -113.98 -45.31 -43.66
C PRO A 137 -115.07 -44.43 -44.37
N CYS A 138 -115.19 -44.58 -45.71
CA CYS A 138 -116.42 -44.57 -46.57
C CYS A 138 -116.09 -44.05 -48.00
N VAL A 139 -116.71 -44.41 -49.13
CA VAL A 139 -117.66 -45.43 -49.67
C VAL A 139 -117.68 -45.16 -51.21
N GLU A 140 -117.71 -46.23 -52.03
CA GLU A 140 -118.17 -46.34 -53.45
C GLU A 140 -117.46 -45.48 -54.55
N ASP A 141 -117.26 -45.90 -55.80
CA ASP A 141 -118.12 -46.72 -56.66
C ASP A 141 -117.40 -47.24 -57.94
N ARG A 142 -117.94 -48.34 -58.50
CA ARG A 142 -117.85 -48.89 -59.89
C ARG A 142 -116.51 -49.33 -60.50
N GLN A 143 -116.26 -50.64 -60.66
CA GLN A 143 -116.79 -51.62 -61.64
C GLN A 143 -116.03 -51.74 -62.98
N LYS A 144 -115.62 -53.00 -63.25
CA LYS A 144 -115.34 -53.71 -64.52
C LYS A 144 -113.93 -53.62 -65.12
N HIS A 145 -113.17 -54.71 -65.01
CA HIS A 145 -112.93 -55.60 -66.16
C HIS A 145 -112.33 -56.94 -65.71
N GLU A 146 -112.92 -58.02 -66.23
CA GLU A 146 -112.53 -59.41 -65.97
C GLU A 146 -111.37 -59.85 -66.87
N ARG A 147 -110.47 -60.62 -66.24
CA ARG A 147 -109.74 -61.79 -66.76
C ARG A 147 -108.92 -61.64 -68.05
N ALA A 148 -107.63 -61.29 -67.85
CA ALA A 148 -106.48 -61.83 -68.58
C ALA A 148 -105.15 -61.42 -67.88
N GLN A 149 -105.01 -61.67 -66.56
CA GLN A 149 -103.82 -61.26 -65.78
C GLN A 149 -103.36 -62.35 -64.81
N GLU A 150 -103.10 -63.55 -65.29
CA GLU A 150 -102.47 -64.59 -64.45
C GLU A 150 -101.04 -64.95 -64.91
N GLU A 151 -100.63 -64.59 -66.13
CA GLU A 151 -99.23 -64.76 -66.57
C GLU A 151 -98.38 -63.48 -66.38
N GLU A 152 -98.96 -62.28 -66.49
CA GLU A 152 -98.27 -61.01 -66.21
C GLU A 152 -98.07 -60.77 -64.71
N LYS A 153 -99.02 -61.21 -63.86
CA LYS A 153 -98.87 -61.13 -62.40
C LYS A 153 -97.78 -62.05 -61.87
N SER A 154 -97.59 -63.23 -62.46
CA SER A 154 -96.50 -64.15 -62.10
C SER A 154 -95.13 -63.56 -62.44
N ASN A 155 -94.99 -62.95 -63.63
CA ASN A 155 -93.74 -62.32 -64.07
C ASN A 155 -93.41 -61.03 -63.30
N VAL A 156 -94.42 -60.22 -62.95
CA VAL A 156 -94.27 -59.03 -62.09
C VAL A 156 -94.04 -59.42 -60.63
N LEU A 157 -94.66 -60.50 -60.11
CA LEU A 157 -94.33 -61.04 -58.77
C LEU A 157 -92.90 -61.56 -58.70
N HIS A 158 -92.42 -62.25 -59.74
CA HIS A 158 -91.06 -62.76 -59.80
C HIS A 158 -90.01 -61.66 -60.01
N GLN A 159 -90.32 -60.62 -60.80
CA GLN A 159 -89.47 -59.42 -60.91
C GLN A 159 -89.41 -58.67 -59.58
N THR A 160 -90.54 -58.45 -58.92
CA THR A 160 -90.57 -57.77 -57.61
C THR A 160 -89.90 -58.61 -56.51
N GLN A 161 -90.01 -59.95 -56.53
CA GLN A 161 -89.24 -60.82 -55.63
C GLN A 161 -87.73 -60.77 -55.90
N ASN A 162 -87.30 -60.76 -57.16
CA ASN A 162 -85.89 -60.59 -57.52
C ASN A 162 -85.33 -59.21 -57.15
N ASP A 163 -86.16 -58.16 -57.24
CA ASP A 163 -85.78 -56.81 -56.84
C ASP A 163 -85.70 -56.67 -55.32
N VAL A 164 -86.62 -57.30 -54.58
CA VAL A 164 -86.55 -57.41 -53.11
C VAL A 164 -85.33 -58.22 -52.67
N ALA A 165 -84.99 -59.31 -53.37
CA ALA A 165 -83.77 -60.08 -53.09
C ALA A 165 -82.50 -59.26 -53.34
N ARG A 166 -82.41 -58.55 -54.47
CA ARG A 166 -81.30 -57.61 -54.77
C ARG A 166 -81.22 -56.46 -53.77
N PHE A 167 -82.36 -55.96 -53.29
CA PHE A 167 -82.39 -54.90 -52.28
C PHE A 167 -81.88 -55.40 -50.93
N LYS A 168 -82.29 -56.61 -50.51
CA LYS A 168 -81.77 -57.25 -49.28
C LYS A 168 -80.27 -57.50 -49.36
N GLU A 169 -79.78 -57.99 -50.49
CA GLU A 169 -78.35 -58.22 -50.71
C GLU A 169 -77.55 -56.90 -50.66
N ARG A 170 -78.04 -55.84 -51.30
CA ARG A 170 -77.46 -54.49 -51.19
C ARG A 170 -77.51 -53.94 -49.78
N TYR A 171 -78.63 -54.14 -49.07
CA TYR A 171 -78.79 -53.68 -47.69
C TYR A 171 -77.80 -54.40 -46.76
N LEU A 172 -77.64 -55.72 -46.91
CA LEU A 172 -76.64 -56.49 -46.15
C LEU A 172 -75.22 -56.05 -46.47
N ALA A 173 -74.88 -55.82 -47.75
CA ALA A 173 -73.56 -55.31 -48.14
C ALA A 173 -73.27 -53.92 -47.54
N ILE A 174 -74.26 -53.02 -47.51
CA ILE A 174 -74.14 -51.72 -46.84
C ILE A 174 -73.98 -51.89 -45.33
N GLN A 175 -74.70 -52.83 -44.72
CA GLN A 175 -74.64 -53.10 -43.29
C GLN A 175 -73.26 -53.66 -42.89
N GLU A 176 -72.70 -54.58 -43.68
CA GLU A 176 -71.33 -55.09 -43.53
C GLU A 176 -70.29 -53.97 -43.68
N GLN A 177 -70.45 -53.09 -44.66
CA GLN A 177 -69.59 -51.90 -44.81
C GLN A 177 -69.70 -50.95 -43.61
N HIS A 178 -70.90 -50.75 -43.05
CA HIS A 178 -71.10 -49.89 -41.89
C HIS A 178 -70.37 -50.46 -40.65
N VAL A 179 -70.45 -51.77 -40.43
CA VAL A 179 -69.73 -52.44 -39.34
C VAL A 179 -68.21 -52.34 -39.53
N ALA A 180 -67.72 -52.56 -40.76
CA ALA A 180 -66.29 -52.41 -41.06
C ALA A 180 -65.79 -50.99 -40.81
N LEU A 181 -66.55 -49.97 -41.23
CA LEU A 181 -66.23 -48.56 -40.97
C LEU A 181 -66.32 -48.19 -39.49
N GLU A 182 -67.25 -48.79 -38.73
CA GLU A 182 -67.33 -48.60 -37.28
C GLU A 182 -66.09 -49.18 -36.57
N ASP A 183 -65.64 -50.36 -36.98
CA ASP A 183 -64.45 -50.99 -36.40
C ASP A 183 -63.17 -50.22 -36.80
N GLU A 184 -63.06 -49.75 -38.04
CA GLU A 184 -62.00 -48.84 -38.45
C GLU A 184 -62.00 -47.56 -37.61
N ASN A 185 -63.15 -46.91 -37.43
CA ASN A 185 -63.27 -45.72 -36.57
C ASN A 185 -62.88 -46.00 -35.12
N LYS A 186 -63.23 -47.15 -34.54
CA LYS A 186 -62.78 -47.53 -33.19
C LYS A 186 -61.25 -47.69 -33.14
N THR A 187 -60.64 -48.30 -34.15
CA THR A 187 -59.17 -48.43 -34.20
C THR A 187 -58.49 -47.08 -34.37
N LEU A 188 -59.06 -46.17 -35.16
CA LEU A 188 -58.54 -44.81 -35.35
C LEU A 188 -58.66 -43.99 -34.06
N LEU A 189 -59.79 -44.08 -33.35
CA LEU A 189 -59.95 -43.44 -32.04
C LEU A 189 -58.91 -43.95 -31.04
N SER A 190 -58.69 -45.26 -30.96
CA SER A 190 -57.67 -45.82 -30.07
C SER A 190 -56.25 -45.36 -30.43
N LYS A 191 -55.92 -45.22 -31.71
CA LYS A 191 -54.63 -44.66 -32.15
C LYS A 191 -54.50 -43.19 -31.81
N LEU A 192 -55.58 -42.42 -31.96
CA LEU A 192 -55.61 -40.99 -31.60
C LEU A 192 -55.38 -40.82 -30.09
N ASP A 193 -56.02 -41.64 -29.25
CA ASP A 193 -55.83 -41.62 -27.79
C ASP A 193 -54.37 -41.96 -27.42
N GLN A 194 -53.78 -42.98 -28.06
CA GLN A 194 -52.38 -43.34 -27.87
C GLN A 194 -51.43 -42.21 -28.27
N GLN A 195 -51.67 -41.58 -29.43
CA GLN A 195 -50.88 -40.43 -29.88
C GLN A 195 -51.02 -39.23 -28.95
N SER A 196 -52.22 -39.00 -28.40
CA SER A 196 -52.44 -37.93 -27.43
C SER A 196 -51.66 -38.15 -26.13
N LEU A 197 -51.57 -39.40 -25.65
CA LEU A 197 -50.74 -39.74 -24.49
C LEU A 197 -49.26 -39.49 -24.75
N VAL A 198 -48.74 -39.97 -25.89
CA VAL A 198 -47.34 -39.75 -26.28
C VAL A 198 -47.03 -38.26 -26.43
N PHE A 199 -47.95 -37.48 -26.98
CA PHE A 199 -47.79 -36.03 -27.11
C PHE A 199 -47.69 -35.35 -25.74
N GLU A 200 -48.53 -35.72 -24.77
CA GLU A 200 -48.46 -35.18 -23.41
C GLU A 200 -47.19 -35.62 -22.68
N GLU A 201 -46.71 -36.85 -22.86
CA GLU A 201 -45.40 -37.28 -22.33
C GLU A 201 -44.26 -36.46 -22.94
N MET A 202 -44.23 -36.28 -24.26
CA MET A 202 -43.21 -35.48 -24.94
C MET A 202 -43.24 -34.02 -24.45
N LYS A 203 -44.44 -33.46 -24.24
CA LYS A 203 -44.63 -32.12 -23.71
C LYS A 203 -44.06 -31.99 -22.29
N ARG A 204 -44.26 -32.98 -21.42
CA ARG A 204 -43.63 -33.00 -20.08
C ARG A 204 -42.11 -33.06 -20.17
N THR A 205 -41.55 -33.98 -20.95
CA THR A 205 -40.07 -34.08 -21.09
C THR A 205 -39.44 -32.81 -21.66
N LEU A 206 -40.17 -32.10 -22.53
CA LEU A 206 -39.71 -30.84 -23.10
C LEU A 206 -39.81 -29.70 -22.08
N SER A 207 -40.75 -29.76 -21.13
CA SER A 207 -40.80 -28.85 -19.98
C SER A 207 -39.60 -29.08 -19.05
N ASP A 208 -39.36 -30.33 -18.65
CA ASP A 208 -38.26 -30.69 -17.75
C ASP A 208 -36.90 -30.28 -18.35
N ALA A 209 -36.70 -30.56 -19.64
CA ALA A 209 -35.46 -30.16 -20.34
C ALA A 209 -35.28 -28.64 -20.45
N LYS A 210 -36.36 -27.87 -20.52
CA LYS A 210 -36.30 -26.40 -20.49
C LYS A 210 -35.91 -25.89 -19.11
N GLU A 211 -36.48 -26.47 -18.05
CA GLU A 211 -36.12 -26.13 -16.68
C GLU A 211 -34.64 -26.43 -16.40
N GLU A 212 -34.15 -27.60 -16.82
CA GLU A 212 -32.72 -27.94 -16.74
C GLU A 212 -31.85 -26.96 -17.53
N GLN A 213 -32.30 -26.54 -18.72
CA GLN A 213 -31.57 -25.55 -19.52
C GLN A 213 -31.47 -24.19 -18.81
N GLU A 214 -32.53 -23.72 -18.17
CA GLU A 214 -32.49 -22.48 -17.39
C GLU A 214 -31.57 -22.59 -16.18
N LEU A 215 -31.63 -23.70 -15.42
CA LEU A 215 -30.71 -23.96 -14.31
C LEU A 215 -29.23 -23.97 -14.77
N LEU A 216 -28.94 -24.60 -15.90
CA LEU A 216 -27.58 -24.60 -16.46
C LEU A 216 -27.13 -23.21 -16.92
N LYS A 217 -28.04 -22.40 -17.46
CA LYS A 217 -27.74 -20.99 -17.81
C LYS A 217 -27.43 -20.16 -16.57
N GLU A 218 -28.19 -20.34 -15.49
CA GLU A 218 -27.93 -19.68 -14.20
C GLU A 218 -26.58 -20.10 -13.61
N GLN A 219 -26.24 -21.40 -13.65
CA GLN A 219 -24.92 -21.86 -13.21
C GLN A 219 -23.79 -21.29 -14.07
N LEU A 220 -23.99 -21.22 -15.39
CA LEU A 220 -23.01 -20.61 -16.28
C LEU A 220 -22.83 -19.13 -15.99
N SER A 221 -23.92 -18.38 -15.74
CA SER A 221 -23.83 -16.96 -15.42
C SER A 221 -23.09 -16.75 -14.08
N ALA A 222 -23.39 -17.54 -13.06
CA ALA A 222 -22.69 -17.51 -11.77
C ALA A 222 -21.18 -17.79 -11.93
N ILE A 223 -20.81 -18.84 -12.65
CA ILE A 223 -19.39 -19.18 -12.91
C ILE A 223 -18.69 -18.07 -13.71
N THR A 224 -19.38 -17.44 -14.67
CA THR A 224 -18.79 -16.32 -15.42
C THR A 224 -18.53 -15.11 -14.53
N GLN A 225 -19.44 -14.78 -13.61
CA GLN A 225 -19.24 -13.71 -12.63
C GLN A 225 -18.09 -14.03 -11.66
N GLU A 226 -18.01 -15.26 -11.17
CA GLU A 226 -16.89 -15.70 -10.32
C GLU A 226 -15.54 -15.60 -11.04
N LYS A 227 -15.51 -15.99 -12.32
CA LYS A 227 -14.31 -15.86 -13.16
C LYS A 227 -13.90 -14.40 -13.34
N GLU A 228 -14.85 -13.50 -13.54
CA GLU A 228 -14.60 -12.06 -13.65
C GLU A 228 -14.07 -11.49 -12.32
N ALA A 229 -14.69 -11.83 -11.20
CA ALA A 229 -14.22 -11.44 -9.87
C ALA A 229 -12.82 -11.99 -9.54
N LEU A 230 -12.50 -13.20 -9.99
CA LEU A 230 -11.15 -13.78 -9.83
C LEU A 230 -10.11 -13.08 -10.71
N LYS A 231 -10.48 -12.67 -11.92
CA LYS A 231 -9.59 -11.86 -12.78
C LYS A 231 -9.29 -10.51 -12.15
N GLU A 232 -10.31 -9.82 -11.65
CA GLU A 232 -10.13 -8.54 -10.96
C GLU A 232 -9.21 -8.71 -9.74
N LYS A 233 -9.41 -9.76 -8.93
CA LYS A 233 -8.49 -10.08 -7.83
C LYS A 233 -7.06 -10.30 -8.32
N LEU A 234 -6.87 -11.02 -9.42
CA LEU A 234 -5.54 -11.27 -9.99
C LEU A 234 -4.87 -9.96 -10.43
N GLU A 235 -5.61 -9.05 -11.04
CA GLU A 235 -5.13 -7.70 -11.38
C GLU A 235 -4.72 -6.92 -10.12
N THR A 236 -5.53 -6.93 -9.05
CA THR A 236 -5.14 -6.27 -7.78
C THR A 236 -3.90 -6.89 -7.13
N TYR A 237 -3.67 -8.19 -7.32
CA TYR A 237 -2.44 -8.83 -6.82
C TYR A 237 -1.23 -8.46 -7.67
N ALA A 238 -1.38 -8.33 -8.98
CA ALA A 238 -0.32 -7.84 -9.87
C ALA A 238 0.09 -6.40 -9.50
N GLU A 239 -0.87 -5.50 -9.27
CA GLU A 239 -0.58 -4.14 -8.80
C GLU A 239 0.16 -4.13 -7.45
N LYS A 240 -0.24 -5.01 -6.52
CA LYS A 240 0.44 -5.16 -5.22
C LYS A 240 1.86 -5.70 -5.39
N GLU A 241 2.08 -6.63 -6.30
CA GLU A 241 3.40 -7.17 -6.61
C GLU A 241 4.31 -6.09 -7.19
N GLU A 242 3.81 -5.26 -8.12
CA GLU A 242 4.54 -4.10 -8.64
C GLU A 242 4.89 -3.09 -7.54
N ALA A 243 3.96 -2.81 -6.63
CA ALA A 243 4.20 -1.94 -5.49
C ALA A 243 5.26 -2.52 -4.54
N LEU A 244 5.22 -3.83 -4.26
CA LEU A 244 6.23 -4.50 -3.45
C LEU A 244 7.61 -4.45 -4.11
N ASN A 245 7.70 -4.75 -5.41
CA ASN A 245 8.95 -4.65 -6.17
C ASN A 245 9.52 -3.22 -6.15
N TYR A 246 8.66 -2.21 -6.24
CA TYR A 246 9.08 -0.82 -6.10
C TYR A 246 9.63 -0.52 -4.69
N THR A 247 8.97 -1.00 -3.65
CA THR A 247 9.49 -0.83 -2.28
C THR A 247 10.80 -1.58 -2.04
N GLU A 248 10.97 -2.76 -2.63
CA GLU A 248 12.21 -3.53 -2.56
C GLU A 248 13.37 -2.77 -3.22
N ALA A 249 13.14 -2.16 -4.39
CA ALA A 249 14.14 -1.34 -5.06
C ALA A 249 14.59 -0.13 -4.21
N ILE A 250 13.66 0.53 -3.51
CA ILE A 250 13.99 1.63 -2.58
C ILE A 250 14.83 1.13 -1.41
N LEU A 251 14.49 -0.04 -0.85
CA LEU A 251 15.25 -0.63 0.26
C LEU A 251 16.67 -1.00 -0.16
N ASP A 252 16.84 -1.55 -1.36
CA ASP A 252 18.15 -1.86 -1.92
C ASP A 252 18.98 -0.59 -2.14
N GLU A 253 18.38 0.47 -2.69
CA GLU A 253 19.04 1.77 -2.86
C GLU A 253 19.45 2.37 -1.50
N ALA A 254 18.54 2.39 -0.53
CA ALA A 254 18.82 2.86 0.82
C ALA A 254 19.94 2.04 1.51
N ARG A 255 20.00 0.73 1.25
CA ARG A 255 21.08 -0.13 1.76
C ARG A 255 22.43 0.24 1.15
N LEU A 256 22.48 0.43 -0.17
CA LEU A 256 23.69 0.84 -0.88
C LEU A 256 24.15 2.24 -0.46
N GLU A 257 23.22 3.18 -0.27
CA GLU A 257 23.51 4.51 0.26
C GLU A 257 24.04 4.44 1.69
N GLY A 258 23.43 3.62 2.56
CA GLY A 258 23.91 3.38 3.92
C GLY A 258 25.35 2.85 3.94
N GLU A 259 25.67 1.86 3.10
CA GLU A 259 27.03 1.35 2.94
C GLU A 259 28.00 2.41 2.40
N ASN A 260 27.56 3.27 1.48
CA ASN A 260 28.35 4.40 0.97
C ASN A 260 28.69 5.39 2.08
N ILE A 261 27.71 5.78 2.91
CA ILE A 261 27.90 6.71 4.02
C ILE A 261 28.92 6.15 5.02
N VAL A 262 28.80 4.87 5.39
CA VAL A 262 29.74 4.23 6.33
C VAL A 262 31.15 4.18 5.73
N ARG A 263 31.29 3.82 4.46
CA ARG A 263 32.58 3.83 3.76
C ARG A 263 33.19 5.24 3.73
N GLU A 264 32.40 6.25 3.40
CA GLU A 264 32.87 7.63 3.35
C GLU A 264 33.28 8.14 4.74
N ALA A 265 32.48 7.87 5.77
CA ALA A 265 32.80 8.23 7.15
C ALA A 265 34.10 7.57 7.61
N ARG A 266 34.31 6.30 7.28
CA ARG A 266 35.57 5.59 7.58
C ARG A 266 36.76 6.24 6.90
N VAL A 267 36.66 6.56 5.61
CA VAL A 267 37.75 7.23 4.87
C VAL A 267 38.07 8.60 5.47
N ARG A 268 37.05 9.39 5.83
CA ARG A 268 37.27 10.69 6.49
C ARG A 268 37.96 10.54 7.85
N ALA A 269 37.51 9.58 8.67
CA ALA A 269 38.13 9.31 9.97
C ALA A 269 39.60 8.89 9.82
N GLU A 270 39.91 8.03 8.84
CA GLU A 270 41.28 7.63 8.53
C GLU A 270 42.13 8.84 8.07
N GLN A 271 41.59 9.72 7.23
CA GLN A 271 42.26 10.95 6.79
C GLN A 271 42.56 11.91 7.96
N GLU A 272 41.57 12.16 8.83
CA GLU A 272 41.75 13.02 10.01
C GLU A 272 42.81 12.45 10.95
N LEU A 273 42.82 11.14 11.14
CA LEU A 273 43.80 10.46 11.98
C LEU A 273 45.22 10.52 11.37
N PHE A 274 45.36 10.45 10.05
CA PHE A 274 46.65 10.70 9.39
C PHE A 274 47.12 12.14 9.55
N LEU A 275 46.23 13.11 9.40
CA LEU A 275 46.55 14.54 9.60
C LEU A 275 46.93 14.83 11.05
N TYR A 276 46.20 14.28 12.02
CA TYR A 276 46.52 14.39 13.43
C TYR A 276 47.90 13.83 13.74
N ARG A 277 48.21 12.61 13.27
CA ARG A 277 49.53 11.99 13.45
C ARG A 277 50.66 12.80 12.78
N ALA A 278 50.41 13.40 11.61
CA ALA A 278 51.40 14.23 10.94
C ALA A 278 51.68 15.51 11.77
N ARG A 279 50.61 16.18 12.19
CA ARG A 279 50.69 17.38 13.02
C ARG A 279 51.38 17.12 14.36
N HIS A 280 51.06 16.02 15.03
CA HIS A 280 51.70 15.64 16.30
C HIS A 280 53.21 15.49 16.13
N ARG A 281 53.66 14.83 15.06
CA ARG A 281 55.10 14.69 14.77
C ARG A 281 55.79 16.02 14.49
N ASP A 282 55.10 16.96 13.84
CA ASP A 282 55.64 18.30 13.61
C ASP A 282 55.72 19.10 14.92
N GLU A 283 54.70 19.00 15.77
CA GLU A 283 54.68 19.62 17.09
C GLU A 283 55.78 19.03 17.99
N GLU A 284 55.91 17.70 18.07
CA GLU A 284 56.99 17.01 18.78
C GLU A 284 58.37 17.48 18.33
N ARG A 285 58.65 17.49 17.03
CA ARG A 285 59.93 18.00 16.49
C ARG A 285 60.17 19.45 16.90
N ALA A 286 59.16 20.32 16.81
CA ALA A 286 59.30 21.71 17.22
C ALA A 286 59.51 21.86 18.75
N HIS A 287 59.01 20.94 19.56
CA HIS A 287 59.27 20.89 21.00
C HIS A 287 60.69 20.39 21.29
N GLU A 288 61.15 19.34 20.61
CA GLU A 288 62.50 18.81 20.72
C GLU A 288 63.55 19.87 20.35
N GLU A 289 63.35 20.60 19.25
CA GLU A 289 64.22 21.70 18.83
C GLU A 289 64.29 22.81 19.90
N ARG A 290 63.15 23.20 20.48
CA ARG A 290 63.11 24.19 21.58
C ARG A 290 63.83 23.71 22.83
N VAL A 291 63.68 22.43 23.19
CA VAL A 291 64.41 21.85 24.33
C VAL A 291 65.91 21.82 24.05
N ALA A 292 66.32 21.48 22.82
CA ALA A 292 67.72 21.50 22.43
C ALA A 292 68.31 22.92 22.51
N SER A 293 67.61 23.95 22.01
CA SER A 293 68.07 25.34 22.08
C SER A 293 68.20 25.83 23.53
N LEU A 294 67.23 25.52 24.39
CA LEU A 294 67.30 25.87 25.83
C LEU A 294 68.44 25.14 26.55
N LYS A 295 68.74 23.89 26.17
CA LYS A 295 69.89 23.15 26.70
C LYS A 295 71.22 23.78 26.26
N GLU A 296 71.31 24.32 25.05
CA GLU A 296 72.49 25.05 24.57
C GLU A 296 72.66 26.38 25.30
N GLU A 297 71.59 27.17 25.46
CA GLU A 297 71.60 28.42 26.24
C GLU A 297 71.97 28.18 27.71
N LYS A 298 71.46 27.09 28.31
CA LYS A 298 71.86 26.69 29.66
C LYS A 298 73.36 26.42 29.74
N LYS A 299 73.93 25.68 28.78
CA LYS A 299 75.38 25.39 28.74
C LYS A 299 76.21 26.68 28.59
N SER A 300 75.78 27.63 27.76
CA SER A 300 76.50 28.90 27.61
C SER A 300 76.43 29.74 28.89
N LEU A 301 75.26 29.81 29.54
CA LEU A 301 75.10 30.50 30.83
C LEU A 301 75.93 29.85 31.94
N GLU A 302 76.02 28.51 31.98
CA GLU A 302 76.88 27.79 32.93
C GLU A 302 78.36 28.14 32.70
N GLN A 303 78.81 28.22 31.45
CA GLN A 303 80.17 28.65 31.11
C GLN A 303 80.45 30.10 31.52
N GLU A 304 79.51 31.02 31.26
CA GLU A 304 79.60 32.41 31.72
C GLU A 304 79.65 32.49 33.24
N CYS A 305 78.81 31.74 33.95
CA CYS A 305 78.83 31.66 35.40
C CYS A 305 80.17 31.14 35.96
N LEU A 306 80.78 30.15 35.31
CA LEU A 306 82.13 29.68 35.66
C LEU A 306 83.18 30.79 35.46
N SER A 307 83.07 31.58 34.38
CA SER A 307 83.96 32.71 34.14
C SER A 307 83.82 33.79 35.22
N TYR A 308 82.59 34.12 35.63
CA TYR A 308 82.34 35.07 36.71
C TYR A 308 82.87 34.57 38.06
N ARG A 309 82.72 33.28 38.37
CA ARG A 309 83.32 32.67 39.57
C ARG A 309 84.86 32.78 39.56
N SER A 310 85.49 32.59 38.40
CA SER A 310 86.93 32.79 38.24
C SER A 310 87.33 34.24 38.50
N TYR A 311 86.60 35.22 37.95
CA TYR A 311 86.83 36.64 38.22
C TYR A 311 86.66 37.01 39.69
N ILE A 312 85.66 36.45 40.38
CA ILE A 312 85.48 36.63 41.82
C ILE A 312 86.69 36.08 42.58
N GLY A 313 87.17 34.89 42.23
CA GLY A 313 88.39 34.31 42.83
C GLY A 313 89.62 35.19 42.60
N GLN A 314 89.80 35.75 41.40
CA GLN A 314 90.87 36.71 41.11
C GLN A 314 90.72 37.99 41.94
N GLY A 315 89.51 38.51 42.08
CA GLY A 315 89.22 39.68 42.93
C GLY A 315 89.53 39.42 44.41
N GLN A 316 89.18 38.24 44.92
CA GLN A 316 89.53 37.82 46.29
C GLN A 316 91.05 37.73 46.48
N ASN A 317 91.77 37.16 45.50
CA ASN A 317 93.23 37.11 45.52
C ASN A 317 93.83 38.52 45.51
N LEU A 318 93.33 39.43 44.66
CA LEU A 318 93.79 40.82 44.62
C LEU A 318 93.52 41.53 45.96
N ILE A 319 92.36 41.32 46.59
CA ILE A 319 92.07 41.85 47.93
C ILE A 319 93.07 41.30 48.95
N HIS A 320 93.41 40.01 48.87
CA HIS A 320 94.43 39.42 49.74
C HIS A 320 95.81 40.03 49.48
N GLU A 321 96.21 40.23 48.23
CA GLU A 321 97.45 40.92 47.85
C GLU A 321 97.49 42.35 48.40
N ILE A 322 96.40 43.12 48.23
CA ILE A 322 96.28 44.47 48.78
C ILE A 322 96.40 44.44 50.30
N LYS A 323 95.72 43.52 51.00
CA LYS A 323 95.86 43.36 52.45
C LYS A 323 97.30 43.07 52.85
N THR A 324 97.97 42.11 52.19
CA THR A 324 99.37 41.81 52.49
C THR A 324 100.31 42.97 52.16
N TYR A 325 100.00 43.80 51.16
CA TYR A 325 100.76 45.00 50.84
C TYR A 325 100.55 46.09 51.90
N VAL A 326 99.30 46.34 52.32
CA VAL A 326 98.97 47.26 53.42
C VAL A 326 99.64 46.84 54.72
N GLU A 327 99.58 45.55 55.08
CA GLU A 327 100.27 45.00 56.26
C GLU A 327 101.80 45.20 56.20
N ARG A 328 102.41 45.15 55.00
CA ARG A 328 103.84 45.47 54.83
C ARG A 328 104.14 46.97 54.99
N PHE A 329 103.19 47.85 54.66
CA PHE A 329 103.31 49.30 54.87
C PHE A 329 103.03 49.71 56.31
N ASP A 330 102.08 49.05 56.99
CA ASP A 330 101.79 49.27 58.42
C ASP A 330 102.95 48.79 59.33
N LEU A 331 103.83 47.92 58.83
CA LEU A 331 105.11 47.55 59.48
C LEU A 331 106.25 48.55 59.18
N GLY A 332 106.03 49.56 58.34
CA GLY A 332 107.02 50.53 57.88
C GLY A 332 107.03 51.88 58.61
N ASP A 333 105.99 52.21 59.38
CA ASP A 333 105.92 53.44 60.19
C ASP A 333 105.17 53.16 61.50
N PHE A 334 105.86 52.66 62.54
CA PHE A 334 105.43 52.82 63.95
C PHE A 334 106.60 52.53 64.92
N GLU A 335 107.51 53.49 65.06
CA GLU A 335 108.08 53.80 66.38
C GLU A 335 107.38 55.06 66.89
N GLY A 336 106.45 54.89 67.84
CA GLY A 336 106.04 55.98 68.73
C GLY A 336 104.54 56.18 68.93
N GLY A 337 104.01 55.61 70.02
CA GLY A 337 102.96 56.26 70.82
C GLY A 337 101.55 55.68 70.70
N ALA A 338 101.12 54.93 71.72
CA ALA A 338 99.70 54.72 72.07
C ALA A 338 99.11 56.00 72.73
N PRO A 339 97.84 56.06 73.18
CA PRO A 339 96.68 55.15 73.04
C PRO A 339 95.35 55.88 72.65
N ASN A 340 94.30 55.13 72.29
CA ASN A 340 92.91 55.24 72.83
C ASN A 340 91.80 54.74 71.88
N ASP A 341 90.84 54.05 72.51
CA ASP A 341 89.39 53.96 72.25
C ASP A 341 88.87 53.76 70.82
N ALA A 342 88.23 52.62 70.57
CA ALA A 342 86.77 52.48 70.66
C ALA A 342 86.29 51.16 70.01
N LEU A 343 85.28 50.58 70.64
CA LEU A 343 84.41 49.49 70.20
C LEU A 343 83.96 49.64 68.73
N VAL A 344 83.73 48.52 68.04
CA VAL A 344 82.46 48.19 67.35
C VAL A 344 82.55 46.75 66.80
N GLU A 345 81.57 45.94 67.21
CA GLU A 345 81.24 44.62 66.69
C GLU A 345 81.12 44.61 65.16
N ASN A 346 81.50 43.53 64.49
CA ASN A 346 80.77 43.02 63.31
C ASN A 346 81.26 41.60 62.95
N GLU A 347 80.32 40.65 62.99
CA GLU A 347 80.47 39.30 62.45
C GLU A 347 80.81 39.30 60.95
N PRO A 348 81.53 38.29 60.44
CA PRO A 348 81.48 37.96 59.03
C PRO A 348 80.42 36.88 58.78
N PHE A 349 79.28 37.35 58.26
CA PHE A 349 78.53 36.80 57.12
C PHE A 349 78.72 35.30 56.82
N LYS A 350 77.75 34.51 57.27
CA LYS A 350 77.45 33.16 56.77
C LYS A 350 76.93 33.29 55.33
N ALA A 351 77.81 33.08 54.36
CA ALA A 351 77.46 33.13 52.93
C ALA A 351 76.76 31.85 52.50
N CYS A 352 75.73 32.05 51.67
CA CYS A 352 74.80 31.09 51.11
C CYS A 352 75.47 29.88 50.42
N GLU A 353 75.38 28.70 51.01
CA GLU A 353 75.65 27.43 50.30
C GLU A 353 74.47 26.44 50.32
N ASP A 354 73.37 26.71 51.03
CA ASP A 354 72.35 25.68 51.30
C ASP A 354 71.05 25.73 50.48
N THR A 355 70.87 26.64 49.52
CA THR A 355 69.58 26.74 48.78
C THR A 355 69.53 26.03 47.43
N LEU A 356 70.55 25.25 47.04
CA LEU A 356 70.56 24.58 45.72
C LEU A 356 70.15 23.10 45.75
N ALA A 357 69.95 22.51 46.93
CA ALA A 357 69.65 21.08 47.07
C ALA A 357 68.16 20.75 47.20
N GLN A 358 67.28 21.76 47.30
CA GLN A 358 65.87 21.53 47.66
C GLN A 358 64.88 21.66 46.48
N ASP A 359 65.28 22.27 45.36
CA ASP A 359 64.40 22.43 44.18
C ASP A 359 64.49 21.27 43.16
N GLN A 360 65.28 20.23 43.43
CA GLN A 360 65.41 19.06 42.53
C GLN A 360 64.44 17.90 42.83
N LEU A 361 63.65 17.98 43.90
CA LEU A 361 62.78 16.87 44.33
C LEU A 361 61.28 17.06 44.01
N ASP A 362 60.83 18.27 43.69
CA ASP A 362 59.39 18.54 43.46
C ASP A 362 58.96 18.50 41.98
N ALA A 363 59.88 18.25 41.03
CA ALA A 363 59.58 18.25 39.60
C ALA A 363 59.44 16.85 38.95
N ILE A 364 59.56 15.75 39.73
CA ILE A 364 59.63 14.38 39.17
C ILE A 364 58.39 13.51 39.52
N VAL A 365 57.35 14.03 40.18
CA VAL A 365 56.24 13.19 40.69
C VAL A 365 54.87 13.45 40.04
N LEU A 366 54.77 14.16 38.90
CA LEU A 366 53.48 14.33 38.21
C LEU A 366 53.63 14.24 36.69
N ASP A 367 53.72 13.02 36.16
CA ASP A 367 53.04 12.60 34.90
C ASP A 367 53.36 11.15 34.50
N ASP A 368 53.08 10.19 35.39
CA ASP A 368 52.92 8.78 35.00
C ASP A 368 51.53 8.31 35.48
N GLN A 369 50.48 8.78 34.78
CA GLN A 369 49.21 8.06 34.69
C GLN A 369 48.97 7.70 33.22
N GLU A 370 49.62 6.63 32.80
CA GLU A 370 49.15 5.80 31.70
C GLU A 370 47.81 5.18 32.12
N GLU A 371 46.69 5.73 31.65
CA GLU A 371 45.43 4.99 31.58
C GLU A 371 45.51 3.97 30.44
N THR A 372 45.97 2.78 30.80
CA THR A 372 45.73 1.55 30.05
C THR A 372 44.59 0.78 30.73
N THR A 373 43.38 0.88 30.16
CA THR A 373 42.30 -0.10 30.34
C THR A 373 41.57 -0.18 29.00
N SER A 374 41.97 -1.11 28.14
CA SER A 374 41.43 -2.48 28.04
C SER A 374 40.13 -2.50 27.24
N ASP A 375 40.27 -3.01 26.01
CA ASP A 375 39.24 -3.81 25.36
C ASP A 375 38.63 -4.80 26.37
N ASP A 376 37.31 -4.81 26.48
CA ASP A 376 36.49 -6.02 26.61
C ASP A 376 35.00 -5.70 26.39
N GLU A 377 34.40 -6.49 25.49
CA GLU A 377 33.01 -6.96 25.43
C GLU A 377 31.85 -5.95 25.62
N TRP A 378 31.17 -5.60 24.50
CA TRP A 378 29.79 -6.02 24.13
C TRP A 378 29.43 -5.49 22.74
#